data_AF-A0AAV8ZD88-F1
#
_entry.id   AF-A0AAV8ZD88-F1
#
_cell.length_a   1.000
_cell.length_b   1.000
_cell.length_c   1.000
_cell.angle_alpha   90.00
_cell.angle_beta   90.00
_cell.angle_gamma   90.00
#
_symmetry.space_group_name_H-M   'P 1'
#
loop_
_entity.id
_entity.type
_entity.pdbx_description
1 polymer ?
#
loop_
_entity_poly.entity_id
_entity_poly.type
_entity_poly.pdbx_seq_one_letter_code
_entity_poly.pdbx_strand_id
1 'polypeptide(L)'
;MRIQRFQMNPGTKKKLRAETKSEYSTLNIQKPSERGEEGGLIIERILVLIRNILHVEAGYKDNRPIGDVTVHDQVLWALHQAGMLDVFLYITNTARESEYYMHMLEILTLMLKEQNANELAGSLVRRSEAEKMRDEAELLAARLREKLERQEKEKMSASSRHSRFGGTFVLKSHRAISNNKLIYHGPLSKADQLNFDEAKSKRKTPKNRAPESSSTSLHRSSLSIRLFLKDFCVEFVKGAYNDVMRYSKAYVAVMPQLTIDEPYYLMALRFFMEFNRNFEFDLTVVT
;
A
#
# COMPACT_ATOMS: atom_id res chain seq x y z
N MET A 1 -14.64 4.36 -31.59
CA MET A 1 -14.15 2.99 -31.85
C MET A 1 -14.80 2.05 -30.83
N ARG A 2 -15.77 1.23 -31.27
CA ARG A 2 -16.58 0.34 -30.40
C ARG A 2 -15.74 -0.87 -29.99
N ILE A 3 -15.37 -0.98 -28.72
CA ILE A 3 -14.84 -2.23 -28.16
C ILE A 3 -16.04 -3.06 -27.68
N GLN A 4 -16.39 -4.08 -28.46
CA GLN A 4 -17.42 -5.06 -28.13
C GLN A 4 -17.01 -5.84 -26.87
N ARG A 5 -18.01 -6.13 -26.04
CA ARG A 5 -17.90 -6.90 -24.80
C ARG A 5 -17.46 -8.33 -25.12
N PHE A 6 -16.32 -8.78 -24.63
CA PHE A 6 -16.03 -10.20 -24.45
C PHE A 6 -16.54 -10.63 -23.07
N GLN A 7 -17.83 -10.95 -22.97
CA GLN A 7 -18.29 -11.83 -21.90
C GLN A 7 -17.97 -13.26 -22.35
N MET A 8 -16.90 -13.84 -21.78
CA MET A 8 -16.52 -15.22 -22.04
C MET A 8 -17.65 -16.17 -21.62
N ASN A 9 -18.11 -16.98 -22.56
CA ASN A 9 -19.15 -17.99 -22.38
C ASN A 9 -18.72 -18.99 -21.28
N PRO A 10 -19.63 -19.51 -20.42
CA PRO A 10 -19.27 -20.48 -19.38
C PRO A 10 -18.58 -21.74 -19.92
N GLY A 11 -18.93 -22.14 -21.16
CA GLY A 11 -18.25 -23.21 -21.88
C GLY A 11 -16.80 -22.87 -22.24
N THR A 12 -16.51 -21.62 -22.59
CA THR A 12 -15.15 -21.11 -22.86
C THR A 12 -14.32 -21.06 -21.58
N LYS A 13 -14.92 -20.76 -20.42
CA LYS A 13 -14.24 -20.84 -19.11
C LYS A 13 -13.86 -22.28 -18.72
N LYS A 14 -14.73 -23.26 -19.01
CA LYS A 14 -14.41 -24.69 -18.82
C LYS A 14 -13.32 -25.15 -19.78
N LYS A 15 -13.33 -24.66 -21.03
CA LYS A 15 -12.31 -24.96 -22.03
C LYS A 15 -10.96 -24.34 -21.68
N LEU A 16 -10.94 -23.08 -21.24
CA LEU A 16 -9.76 -22.41 -20.69
C LEU A 16 -9.23 -23.10 -19.43
N ARG A 17 -10.09 -23.61 -18.52
CA ARG A 17 -9.67 -24.43 -17.36
C ARG A 17 -9.07 -25.78 -17.75
N ALA A 18 -9.54 -26.37 -18.84
CA ALA A 18 -8.99 -27.61 -19.39
C ALA A 18 -7.67 -27.37 -20.14
N GLU A 19 -7.57 -26.24 -20.84
CA GLU A 19 -6.36 -25.75 -21.50
C GLU A 19 -5.31 -25.33 -20.48
N THR A 20 -5.66 -24.65 -19.37
CA THR A 20 -4.72 -24.38 -18.27
C THR A 20 -4.24 -25.69 -17.63
N LYS A 21 -5.11 -26.68 -17.40
CA LYS A 21 -4.67 -28.02 -16.95
C LYS A 21 -3.68 -28.67 -17.92
N SER A 22 -3.83 -28.44 -19.22
CA SER A 22 -2.91 -28.91 -20.27
C SER A 22 -1.61 -28.09 -20.33
N GLU A 23 -1.67 -26.80 -20.06
CA GLU A 23 -0.51 -25.91 -20.01
C GLU A 23 0.32 -26.13 -18.73
N TYR A 24 -0.31 -26.44 -17.60
CA TYR A 24 0.39 -26.85 -16.37
C TYR A 24 1.09 -28.21 -16.51
N SER A 25 0.60 -29.11 -17.37
CA SER A 25 1.38 -30.30 -17.75
C SER A 25 2.56 -30.00 -18.69
N THR A 26 2.62 -28.78 -19.24
CA THR A 26 3.71 -28.30 -20.10
C THR A 26 4.74 -27.47 -19.33
N LEU A 27 4.35 -26.87 -18.20
CA LEU A 27 5.27 -26.40 -17.17
C LEU A 27 5.89 -27.62 -16.49
N ASN A 28 7.17 -27.85 -16.74
CA ASN A 28 7.98 -29.00 -16.30
C ASN A 28 8.20 -29.04 -14.77
N ILE A 29 7.14 -28.87 -13.98
CA ILE A 29 7.14 -29.04 -12.53
C ILE A 29 7.03 -30.54 -12.30
N GLN A 30 8.17 -31.17 -12.02
CA GLN A 30 8.22 -32.58 -11.60
C GLN A 30 7.18 -32.85 -10.51
N LYS A 31 6.54 -34.02 -10.57
CA LYS A 31 5.54 -34.39 -9.57
C LYS A 31 6.16 -34.26 -8.17
N PRO A 32 5.40 -33.83 -7.15
CA PRO A 32 5.93 -33.67 -5.80
C PRO A 32 6.65 -34.93 -5.28
N SER A 33 6.20 -36.12 -5.71
CA SER A 33 6.76 -37.43 -5.36
C SER A 33 8.07 -37.78 -6.08
N GLU A 34 8.39 -37.08 -7.17
CA GLU A 34 9.59 -37.27 -7.99
C GLU A 34 10.67 -36.22 -7.65
N ARG A 35 10.31 -35.16 -6.91
CA ARG A 35 11.26 -34.18 -6.37
C ARG A 35 12.00 -34.80 -5.18
N GLY A 36 13.31 -34.95 -5.33
CA GLY A 36 14.19 -35.25 -4.19
C GLY A 36 14.24 -34.07 -3.21
N GLU A 37 14.81 -34.30 -2.03
CA GLU A 37 14.97 -33.28 -0.96
C GLU A 37 15.67 -32.01 -1.46
N GLU A 38 16.67 -32.15 -2.33
CA GLU A 38 17.37 -31.02 -2.96
C GLU A 38 16.42 -30.14 -3.79
N GLY A 39 15.46 -30.74 -4.49
CA GLY A 39 14.47 -30.01 -5.28
C GLY A 39 13.52 -29.20 -4.41
N GLY A 40 13.13 -29.74 -3.24
CA GLY A 40 12.34 -29.02 -2.25
C GLY A 40 13.09 -27.81 -1.67
N LEU A 41 14.36 -28.00 -1.31
CA LEU A 41 15.21 -26.92 -0.80
C LEU A 41 15.43 -25.79 -1.82
N ILE A 42 15.51 -26.11 -3.12
CA ILE A 42 15.60 -25.09 -4.17
C ILE A 42 14.32 -24.25 -4.21
N ILE A 43 13.15 -24.89 -4.11
CA ILE A 43 11.85 -24.19 -4.10
C ILE A 43 11.75 -23.28 -2.88
N GLU A 44 12.06 -23.80 -1.70
CA GLU A 44 12.07 -23.03 -0.46
C GLU A 44 12.95 -21.77 -0.59
N ARG A 45 14.18 -21.92 -1.10
CA ARG A 45 15.11 -20.80 -1.32
C ARG A 45 14.58 -19.78 -2.32
N ILE A 46 13.90 -20.23 -3.38
CA ILE A 46 13.27 -19.33 -4.36
C ILE A 46 12.14 -18.53 -3.70
N LEU A 47 11.29 -19.18 -2.91
CA LEU A 47 10.20 -18.50 -2.20
C LEU A 47 10.74 -17.49 -1.18
N VAL A 48 11.75 -17.86 -0.40
CA VAL A 48 12.42 -16.95 0.55
C VAL A 48 13.07 -15.77 -0.18
N LEU A 49 13.66 -15.98 -1.35
CA LEU A 49 14.21 -14.89 -2.16
C LEU A 49 13.11 -13.92 -2.61
N ILE A 50 11.99 -14.43 -3.13
CA ILE A 50 10.85 -13.59 -3.51
C ILE A 50 10.32 -12.82 -2.30
N ARG A 51 10.17 -13.49 -1.16
CA ARG A 51 9.76 -12.87 0.11
C ARG A 51 10.69 -11.73 0.48
N ASN A 52 12.00 -11.94 0.42
CA ASN A 52 13.00 -10.92 0.74
C ASN A 52 12.92 -9.72 -0.22
N ILE A 53 12.71 -9.95 -1.52
CA ILE A 53 12.56 -8.89 -2.51
C ILE A 53 11.31 -8.05 -2.20
N LEU A 54 10.17 -8.68 -1.90
CA LEU A 54 8.93 -7.99 -1.55
C LEU A 54 9.00 -7.29 -0.18
N HIS A 55 9.84 -7.78 0.72
CA HIS A 55 9.99 -7.21 2.06
C HIS A 55 10.74 -5.88 2.05
N VAL A 56 11.59 -5.62 1.06
CA VAL A 56 12.36 -4.36 0.97
C VAL A 56 11.42 -3.16 1.08
N GLU A 57 11.61 -2.37 2.13
CA GLU A 57 10.86 -1.14 2.34
C GLU A 57 11.38 -0.04 1.42
N ALA A 58 10.45 0.73 0.83
CA ALA A 58 10.82 1.94 0.11
C ALA A 58 11.39 2.96 1.12
N GLY A 59 12.57 3.51 0.83
CA GLY A 59 13.24 4.46 1.72
C GLY A 59 12.39 5.70 2.03
N TYR A 60 12.62 6.29 3.21
CA TYR A 60 11.91 7.47 3.70
C TYR A 60 11.91 8.63 2.69
N LYS A 61 10.70 9.17 2.43
CA LYS A 61 10.35 10.28 1.51
C LYS A 61 10.07 9.83 0.08
N ASP A 62 9.06 8.99 -0.09
CA ASP A 62 8.41 8.94 -1.38
C ASP A 62 7.48 10.15 -1.53
N ASN A 63 7.99 11.21 -2.16
CA ASN A 63 7.20 12.39 -2.54
C ASN A 63 6.45 12.15 -3.87
N ARG A 64 6.33 10.90 -4.33
CA ARG A 64 5.59 10.60 -5.56
C ARG A 64 4.11 11.00 -5.41
N PRO A 65 3.52 11.57 -6.48
CA PRO A 65 2.08 11.79 -6.55
C PRO A 65 1.30 10.49 -6.28
N ILE A 66 0.09 10.62 -5.74
CA ILE A 66 -0.83 9.50 -5.56
C ILE A 66 -1.11 8.87 -6.94
N GLY A 67 -0.85 7.56 -7.08
CA GLY A 67 -1.06 6.81 -8.31
C GLY A 67 0.19 6.59 -9.19
N ASP A 68 1.35 7.11 -8.80
CA ASP A 68 2.61 6.79 -9.47
C ASP A 68 3.09 5.37 -9.12
N VAL A 69 3.80 4.73 -10.05
CA VAL A 69 4.23 3.34 -9.88
C VAL A 69 5.33 3.26 -8.81
N THR A 70 5.05 2.58 -7.69
CA THR A 70 6.03 2.30 -6.64
C THR A 70 7.01 1.22 -7.09
N VAL A 71 8.15 1.10 -6.39
CA VAL A 71 9.08 -0.02 -6.64
C VAL A 71 8.37 -1.36 -6.35
N HIS A 72 7.51 -1.38 -5.33
CA HIS A 72 6.66 -2.53 -5.01
C HIS A 72 5.74 -2.89 -6.19
N ASP A 73 5.05 -1.92 -6.76
CA ASP A 73 4.20 -2.08 -7.95
C ASP A 73 4.98 -2.63 -9.16
N GLN A 74 6.23 -2.21 -9.36
CA GLN A 74 7.10 -2.74 -10.42
C GLN A 74 7.45 -4.20 -10.21
N VAL A 75 7.76 -4.60 -8.97
CA VAL A 75 8.03 -5.99 -8.61
C VAL A 75 6.78 -6.85 -8.83
N LEU A 76 5.61 -6.37 -8.39
CA LEU A 76 4.34 -7.07 -8.62
C LEU A 76 4.05 -7.27 -10.10
N TRP A 77 4.29 -6.24 -10.91
CA TRP A 77 4.15 -6.33 -12.36
C TRP A 77 5.12 -7.36 -12.97
N ALA A 78 6.38 -7.36 -12.54
CA ALA A 78 7.38 -8.32 -13.01
C ALA A 78 6.99 -9.78 -12.64
N LEU A 79 6.52 -10.01 -11.42
CA LEU A 79 6.03 -11.32 -10.98
C LEU A 79 4.83 -11.78 -11.80
N HIS A 80 3.90 -10.87 -12.11
CA HIS A 80 2.76 -11.16 -12.96
C HIS A 80 3.19 -11.54 -14.38
N GLN A 81 4.07 -10.76 -15.01
CA GLN A 81 4.58 -11.05 -16.36
C GLN A 81 5.40 -12.35 -16.43
N ALA A 82 6.07 -12.71 -15.34
CA ALA A 82 6.80 -13.98 -15.23
C ALA A 82 5.89 -15.21 -15.00
N GLY A 83 4.58 -15.03 -14.87
CA GLY A 83 3.64 -16.12 -14.55
C GLY A 83 3.78 -16.64 -13.13
N MET A 84 4.42 -15.90 -12.23
CA MET A 84 4.68 -16.38 -10.87
C MET A 84 3.42 -16.46 -10.00
N LEU A 85 2.43 -15.62 -10.30
CA LEU A 85 1.14 -15.65 -9.61
C LEU A 85 0.42 -16.99 -9.80
N ASP A 86 0.50 -17.59 -10.99
CA ASP A 86 -0.13 -18.88 -11.27
C ASP A 86 0.54 -20.01 -10.50
N VAL A 87 1.87 -19.95 -10.35
CA VAL A 87 2.62 -20.90 -9.54
C VAL A 87 2.29 -20.75 -8.05
N PHE A 88 2.14 -19.53 -7.56
CA PHE A 88 1.68 -19.27 -6.18
C PHE A 88 0.29 -19.86 -5.92
N LEU A 89 -0.63 -19.68 -6.87
CA LEU A 89 -1.95 -20.30 -6.81
C LEU A 89 -1.86 -21.84 -6.87
N TYR A 90 -0.98 -22.39 -7.69
CA TYR A 90 -0.75 -23.83 -7.76
C TYR A 90 -0.25 -24.41 -6.44
N ILE A 91 0.77 -23.80 -5.82
CA ILE A 91 1.33 -24.25 -4.54
C ILE A 91 0.23 -24.20 -3.47
N THR A 92 -0.48 -23.08 -3.35
CA THR A 92 -1.51 -22.90 -2.33
C THR A 92 -2.73 -23.82 -2.51
N ASN A 93 -3.10 -24.17 -3.75
CA ASN A 93 -4.19 -25.12 -4.02
C ASN A 93 -3.78 -26.61 -3.89
N THR A 94 -2.49 -26.90 -3.75
CA THR A 94 -2.00 -28.29 -3.71
C THR A 94 -1.69 -28.71 -2.27
N ALA A 95 -2.52 -29.57 -1.69
CA ALA A 95 -2.35 -30.05 -0.31
C ALA A 95 -1.00 -30.75 -0.03
N ARG A 96 -0.38 -31.33 -1.07
CA ARG A 96 0.95 -31.98 -0.96
C ARG A 96 2.09 -30.97 -0.77
N GLU A 97 1.88 -29.71 -1.10
CA GLU A 97 2.87 -28.63 -1.04
C GLU A 97 2.66 -27.79 0.25
N SER A 98 2.01 -28.37 1.27
CA SER A 98 1.65 -27.68 2.53
C SER A 98 2.85 -27.20 3.34
N GLU A 99 4.03 -27.79 3.15
CA GLU A 99 5.29 -27.32 3.74
C GLU A 99 5.64 -25.88 3.35
N TYR A 100 5.18 -25.41 2.19
CA TYR A 100 5.46 -24.05 1.70
C TYR A 100 4.40 -23.03 2.10
N TYR A 101 3.32 -23.43 2.79
CA TYR A 101 2.18 -22.53 3.04
C TYR A 101 2.53 -21.30 3.88
N MET A 102 3.47 -21.41 4.81
CA MET A 102 3.93 -20.25 5.60
C MET A 102 4.68 -19.25 4.74
N HIS A 103 5.62 -19.71 3.90
CA HIS A 103 6.30 -18.86 2.93
C HIS A 103 5.33 -18.21 1.95
N MET A 104 4.32 -18.96 1.50
CA MET A 104 3.26 -18.41 0.66
C MET A 104 2.47 -17.33 1.39
N LEU A 105 2.13 -17.51 2.66
CA LEU A 105 1.40 -16.50 3.45
C LEU A 105 2.21 -15.20 3.63
N GLU A 106 3.51 -15.30 3.88
CA GLU A 106 4.43 -14.16 3.91
C GLU A 106 4.45 -13.43 2.55
N ILE A 107 4.62 -14.16 1.45
CA ILE A 107 4.62 -13.59 0.10
C ILE A 107 3.29 -12.89 -0.19
N LEU A 108 2.17 -13.54 0.11
CA LEU A 108 0.81 -13.02 -0.11
C LEU A 108 0.58 -11.70 0.64
N THR A 109 0.93 -11.68 1.92
CA THR A 109 0.77 -10.48 2.76
C THR A 109 1.67 -9.35 2.31
N LEU A 110 2.92 -9.64 1.94
CA LEU A 110 3.83 -8.64 1.40
C LEU A 110 3.37 -8.12 0.03
N MET A 111 2.84 -8.98 -0.84
CA MET A 111 2.25 -8.55 -2.11
C MET A 111 1.13 -7.54 -1.90
N LEU A 112 0.31 -7.75 -0.86
CA LEU A 112 -0.88 -6.96 -0.56
C LEU A 112 -0.62 -5.83 0.45
N LYS A 113 0.63 -5.62 0.90
CA LYS A 113 0.97 -4.68 2.00
C LYS A 113 0.58 -3.23 1.71
N GLU A 114 0.64 -2.81 0.44
CA GLU A 114 0.28 -1.46 -0.01
C GLU A 114 -1.17 -1.38 -0.54
N GLN A 115 -1.97 -2.44 -0.40
CA GLN A 115 -3.33 -2.49 -0.94
C GLN A 115 -4.40 -2.28 0.14
N ASN A 116 -5.45 -1.53 -0.21
CA ASN A 116 -6.67 -1.48 0.58
C ASN A 116 -7.65 -2.56 0.09
N ALA A 117 -8.04 -3.47 0.97
CA ALA A 117 -8.92 -4.59 0.64
C ALA A 117 -10.29 -4.15 0.08
N ASN A 118 -10.86 -3.06 0.60
CA ASN A 118 -12.13 -2.51 0.13
C ASN A 118 -12.01 -1.95 -1.30
N GLU A 119 -10.99 -1.13 -1.54
CA GLU A 119 -10.74 -0.56 -2.86
C GLU A 119 -10.39 -1.64 -3.90
N LEU A 120 -9.63 -2.65 -3.49
CA LEU A 120 -9.25 -3.77 -4.35
C LEU A 120 -10.48 -4.60 -4.75
N ALA A 121 -11.36 -4.95 -3.80
CA ALA A 121 -12.59 -5.67 -4.07
C ALA A 121 -13.50 -4.91 -5.06
N GLY A 122 -13.62 -3.59 -4.89
CA GLY A 122 -14.41 -2.71 -5.76
C GLY A 122 -13.79 -2.42 -7.13
N SER A 123 -12.55 -2.83 -7.40
CA SER A 123 -11.85 -2.50 -8.65
C SER A 123 -12.48 -3.21 -9.85
N LEU A 124 -13.00 -2.47 -10.83
CA LEU A 124 -13.67 -3.03 -12.02
C LEU A 124 -12.91 -2.68 -13.29
N VAL A 125 -12.93 -3.59 -14.28
CA VAL A 125 -12.28 -3.42 -15.60
C VAL A 125 -12.79 -2.15 -16.31
N ARG A 126 -14.03 -1.75 -16.05
CA ARG A 126 -14.55 -0.43 -16.41
C ARG A 126 -14.50 0.45 -15.18
N ARG A 127 -13.74 1.55 -15.26
CA ARG A 127 -13.86 2.67 -14.30
C ARG A 127 -15.34 2.99 -14.18
N SER A 128 -15.88 2.88 -12.97
CA SER A 128 -17.25 3.35 -12.73
C SER A 128 -17.28 4.85 -12.99
N GLU A 129 -18.34 5.37 -13.60
CA GLU A 129 -18.52 6.82 -13.74
C GLU A 129 -18.40 7.51 -12.37
N ALA A 130 -18.83 6.84 -11.31
CA ALA A 130 -18.66 7.30 -9.93
C ALA A 130 -17.19 7.35 -9.47
N GLU A 131 -16.34 6.39 -9.87
CA GLU A 131 -14.90 6.41 -9.55
C GLU A 131 -14.22 7.58 -10.27
N LYS A 132 -14.52 7.75 -11.56
CA LYS A 132 -14.00 8.87 -12.36
C LYS A 132 -14.42 10.22 -11.79
N MET A 133 -15.69 10.38 -11.42
CA MET A 133 -16.19 11.62 -10.81
C MET A 133 -15.53 11.91 -9.47
N ARG A 134 -15.26 10.89 -8.65
CA ARG A 134 -14.55 11.04 -7.37
C ARG A 134 -13.10 11.46 -7.59
N ASP A 135 -12.38 10.79 -8.49
CA ASP A 135 -10.98 11.11 -8.80
C ASP A 135 -10.89 12.55 -9.37
N GLU A 136 -11.81 12.96 -10.25
CA GLU A 136 -11.88 14.34 -10.77
C GLU A 136 -12.18 15.36 -9.66
N ALA A 137 -13.09 15.06 -8.73
CA ALA A 137 -13.41 15.92 -7.60
C ALA A 137 -12.23 16.05 -6.62
N GLU A 138 -11.50 14.95 -6.36
CA GLU A 138 -10.31 14.95 -5.51
C GLU A 138 -9.18 15.78 -6.13
N LEU A 139 -8.93 15.61 -7.44
CA LEU A 139 -7.95 16.41 -8.18
C LEU A 139 -8.31 17.91 -8.16
N LEU A 140 -9.60 18.25 -8.31
CA LEU A 140 -10.07 19.63 -8.20
C LEU A 140 -9.87 20.18 -6.79
N ALA A 141 -10.18 19.41 -5.75
CA ALA A 141 -9.98 19.81 -4.36
C ALA A 141 -8.49 20.03 -4.03
N ALA A 142 -7.61 19.13 -4.48
CA ALA A 142 -6.16 19.25 -4.32
C ALA A 142 -5.62 20.50 -5.03
N ARG A 143 -6.07 20.75 -6.27
CA ARG A 143 -5.71 21.96 -7.03
C ARG A 143 -6.19 23.23 -6.35
N LEU A 144 -7.41 23.25 -5.82
CA LEU A 144 -7.95 24.40 -5.10
C LEU A 144 -7.16 24.67 -3.82
N ARG A 145 -6.79 23.62 -3.08
CA ARG A 145 -5.95 23.72 -1.89
C ARG A 145 -4.58 24.30 -2.22
N GLU A 146 -3.90 23.78 -3.23
CA GLU A 146 -2.61 24.30 -3.68
C GLU A 146 -2.71 25.77 -4.10
N LYS A 147 -3.78 26.13 -4.83
CA LYS A 147 -4.03 27.51 -5.25
C LYS A 147 -4.27 28.44 -4.06
N LEU A 148 -5.03 28.01 -3.05
CA LEU A 148 -5.25 28.78 -1.83
C LEU A 148 -3.96 28.95 -1.03
N GLU A 149 -3.20 27.88 -0.82
CA GLU A 149 -1.89 27.94 -0.13
C GLU A 149 -0.91 28.86 -0.87
N ARG A 150 -0.91 28.82 -2.21
CA ARG A 150 -0.12 29.73 -3.04
C ARG A 150 -0.58 31.17 -2.90
N GLN A 151 -1.88 31.43 -2.95
CA GLN A 151 -2.45 32.77 -2.76
C GLN A 151 -2.17 33.32 -1.35
N GLU A 152 -2.21 32.49 -0.31
CA GLU A 152 -1.85 32.88 1.05
C GLU A 152 -0.36 33.20 1.16
N LYS A 153 0.52 32.36 0.62
CA LYS A 153 1.97 32.62 0.55
C LYS A 153 2.25 33.91 -0.22
N GLU A 154 1.59 34.12 -1.34
CA GLU A 154 1.68 35.35 -2.13
C GLU A 154 1.18 36.55 -1.31
N LYS A 155 0.02 36.49 -0.64
CA LYS A 155 -0.45 37.57 0.26
C LYS A 155 0.50 37.87 1.41
N MET A 156 1.09 36.84 2.02
CA MET A 156 2.03 36.99 3.14
C MET A 156 3.39 37.54 2.71
N SER A 157 3.81 37.26 1.47
CA SER A 157 5.08 37.72 0.89
C SER A 157 4.94 38.98 0.03
N ALA A 158 3.72 39.35 -0.38
CA ALA A 158 3.38 40.56 -1.13
C ALA A 158 3.36 41.81 -0.24
N SER A 159 4.40 41.96 0.57
CA SER A 159 4.77 43.30 1.02
C SER A 159 5.12 44.12 -0.23
N SER A 160 4.48 45.27 -0.40
CA SER A 160 4.81 46.23 -1.47
C SER A 160 6.28 46.68 -1.45
N ARG A 161 7.02 46.34 -0.40
CA ARG A 161 8.41 46.76 -0.15
C ARG A 161 9.27 45.56 0.21
N HIS A 162 10.55 45.59 -0.15
CA HIS A 162 11.49 44.50 0.08
C HIS A 162 11.64 44.15 1.57
N SER A 163 12.05 42.91 1.90
CA SER A 163 12.19 42.41 3.27
C SER A 163 13.07 43.27 4.18
N ARG A 164 14.08 43.94 3.62
CA ARG A 164 14.97 44.88 4.34
C ARG A 164 14.37 46.27 4.61
N PHE A 165 13.15 46.57 4.14
CA PHE A 165 12.42 47.82 4.36
C PHE A 165 11.53 47.72 5.62
N GLY A 166 11.93 46.95 6.61
CA GLY A 166 11.24 46.92 7.90
C GLY A 166 11.54 48.21 8.66
N GLY A 167 10.53 49.03 8.93
CA GLY A 167 10.67 50.16 9.84
C GLY A 167 11.05 49.68 11.24
N THR A 168 11.78 50.52 11.98
CA THR A 168 12.14 50.27 13.38
C THR A 168 11.19 51.07 14.26
N PHE A 169 10.41 50.37 15.09
CA PHE A 169 9.41 50.97 15.96
C PHE A 169 9.73 50.72 17.43
N VAL A 170 9.23 51.60 18.30
CA VAL A 170 9.31 51.43 19.75
C VAL A 170 7.93 51.06 20.28
N LEU A 171 7.78 49.85 20.82
CA LEU A 171 6.53 49.47 21.49
C LEU A 171 6.42 50.16 22.84
N LYS A 172 5.34 50.91 23.06
CA LYS A 172 5.09 51.62 24.31
C LYS A 172 4.54 50.71 25.42
N SER A 173 3.79 49.67 25.05
CA SER A 173 3.10 48.78 25.99
C SER A 173 4.01 47.71 26.62
N HIS A 174 5.18 47.44 26.01
CA HIS A 174 6.10 46.39 26.45
C HIS A 174 7.50 46.95 26.71
N ARG A 175 8.18 46.40 27.72
CA ARG A 175 9.59 46.69 27.99
C ARG A 175 10.44 45.45 27.67
N ALA A 176 11.69 45.69 27.28
CA ALA A 176 12.67 44.63 27.14
C ALA A 176 13.03 44.03 28.51
N ILE A 177 13.63 42.84 28.51
CA ILE A 177 14.08 42.12 29.71
C ILE A 177 15.04 42.99 30.54
N SER A 178 15.80 43.88 29.90
CA SER A 178 16.72 44.82 30.54
C SER A 178 16.06 46.14 31.02
N ASN A 179 14.73 46.19 31.14
CA ASN A 179 13.92 47.38 31.44
C ASN A 179 13.96 48.53 30.42
N ASN A 180 14.68 48.35 29.31
CA ASN A 180 14.75 49.31 28.21
C ASN A 180 13.49 49.28 27.33
N LYS A 181 13.32 50.31 26.49
CA LYS A 181 12.25 50.36 25.50
C LYS A 181 12.39 49.20 24.50
N LEU A 182 11.31 48.46 24.23
CA LEU A 182 11.34 47.33 23.31
C LEU A 182 11.32 47.84 21.85
N ILE A 183 12.31 47.39 21.08
CA ILE A 183 12.45 47.72 19.66
C ILE A 183 11.82 46.60 18.82
N TYR A 184 10.93 46.97 17.90
CA TYR A 184 10.28 46.06 16.96
C TYR A 184 10.74 46.34 15.54
N HIS A 185 11.17 45.27 14.86
CA HIS A 185 11.61 45.30 13.46
C HIS A 185 10.62 44.49 12.63
N GLY A 186 9.63 45.16 12.05
CA GLY A 186 8.55 44.51 11.32
C GLY A 186 7.43 45.47 10.92
N PRO A 187 6.44 45.02 10.13
CA PRO A 187 5.31 45.85 9.74
C PRO A 187 4.36 46.10 10.93
N LEU A 188 3.85 47.34 11.05
CA LEU A 188 2.93 47.74 12.12
C LEU A 188 1.67 46.86 12.19
N SER A 189 1.20 46.32 11.06
CA SER A 189 0.04 45.43 10.98
C SER A 189 0.21 44.12 11.74
N LYS A 190 1.45 43.70 12.04
CA LYS A 190 1.76 42.50 12.82
C LYS A 190 2.25 42.82 14.23
N ALA A 191 2.29 44.10 14.62
CA ALA A 191 2.77 44.52 15.93
C ALA A 191 1.86 44.04 17.08
N ASP A 192 0.57 43.82 16.81
CA ASP A 192 -0.39 43.30 17.80
C ASP A 192 -0.26 41.77 17.99
N GLN A 193 0.32 41.06 17.02
CA GLN A 193 0.55 39.59 17.05
C GLN A 193 2.02 39.28 17.34
N LEU A 194 2.63 40.03 18.26
CA LEU A 194 4.06 39.95 18.50
C LEU A 194 4.42 38.64 19.22
N ASN A 195 5.10 37.75 18.50
CA ASN A 195 5.56 36.47 19.03
C ASN A 195 7.07 36.48 19.27
N PHE A 196 7.48 36.38 20.54
CA PHE A 196 8.88 36.37 20.96
C PHE A 196 9.57 35.02 20.79
N ASP A 197 8.82 33.96 20.46
CA ASP A 197 9.35 32.61 20.33
C ASP A 197 9.78 32.27 18.89
N GLU A 198 9.49 33.12 17.90
CA GLU A 198 9.86 32.87 16.49
C GLU A 198 11.37 32.76 16.27
N ALA A 199 12.16 33.57 16.99
CA ALA A 199 13.62 33.54 16.91
C ALA A 199 14.26 32.53 17.87
N LYS A 200 13.47 31.89 18.75
CA LYS A 200 14.00 30.92 19.71
C LYS A 200 14.22 29.57 19.03
N SER A 201 15.40 28.99 19.25
CA SER A 201 15.68 27.63 18.80
C SER A 201 14.71 26.66 19.48
N LYS A 202 13.90 25.95 18.69
CA LYS A 202 12.93 24.98 19.20
C LYS A 202 13.67 23.82 19.86
N ARG A 203 13.24 23.42 21.07
CA ARG A 203 13.79 22.24 21.74
C ARG A 203 13.49 20.98 20.92
N LYS A 204 14.51 20.20 20.61
CA LYS A 204 14.38 18.92 19.91
C LYS A 204 13.59 17.94 20.78
N THR A 205 12.45 17.46 20.29
CA THR A 205 11.75 16.34 20.91
C THR A 205 12.55 15.05 20.66
N PRO A 206 12.79 14.22 21.69
CA PRO A 206 13.45 12.92 21.49
C PRO A 206 12.59 12.02 20.61
N LYS A 207 13.22 11.18 19.78
CA LYS A 207 12.53 10.34 18.78
C LYS A 207 11.40 9.49 19.37
N ASN A 208 11.57 8.96 20.59
CA ASN A 208 10.58 8.12 21.28
C ASN A 208 9.34 8.87 21.78
N ARG A 209 9.36 10.21 21.75
CA ARG A 209 8.22 11.09 22.10
C ARG A 209 7.76 11.92 20.90
N ALA A 210 8.35 11.70 19.73
CA ALA A 210 7.84 12.32 18.52
C ALA A 210 6.46 11.70 18.23
N PRO A 211 5.43 12.51 17.92
CA PRO A 211 4.19 11.96 17.41
C PRO A 211 4.54 11.10 16.20
N GLU A 212 3.96 9.90 16.14
CA GLU A 212 4.08 9.05 14.97
C GLU A 212 3.66 9.87 13.75
N SER A 213 4.59 10.11 12.83
CA SER A 213 4.27 10.76 11.57
C SER A 213 3.53 9.73 10.74
N SER A 214 2.27 9.49 11.06
CA SER A 214 1.34 8.75 10.23
C SER A 214 0.99 9.61 9.01
N SER A 215 2.01 9.91 8.19
CA SER A 215 1.78 10.12 6.78
C SER A 215 1.53 8.73 6.19
N THR A 216 0.38 8.14 6.52
CA THR A 216 -0.22 7.08 5.73
C THR A 216 -0.62 7.76 4.42
N SER A 217 0.37 8.06 3.58
CA SER A 217 0.12 8.35 2.18
C SER A 217 -0.63 7.11 1.69
N LEU A 218 -1.93 7.28 1.46
CA LEU A 218 -2.79 6.26 0.87
C LEU A 218 -2.28 6.06 -0.55
N HIS A 219 -1.21 5.28 -0.70
CA HIS A 219 -0.74 4.85 -2.01
C HIS A 219 -1.84 4.01 -2.63
N ARG A 220 -2.17 4.33 -3.87
CA ARG A 220 -3.17 3.60 -4.65
C ARG A 220 -2.48 3.12 -5.91
N SER A 221 -2.24 1.82 -6.00
CA SER A 221 -1.62 1.22 -7.17
C SER A 221 -2.41 1.47 -8.45
N SER A 222 -1.69 1.41 -9.57
CA SER A 222 -2.29 1.54 -10.90
C SER A 222 -3.44 0.53 -11.11
N LEU A 223 -4.42 0.90 -11.95
CA LEU A 223 -5.60 0.06 -12.19
C LEU A 223 -5.23 -1.34 -12.68
N SER A 224 -4.23 -1.46 -13.57
CA SER A 224 -3.77 -2.74 -14.10
C SER A 224 -3.29 -3.68 -12.98
N ILE A 225 -2.56 -3.13 -12.00
CA ILE A 225 -2.08 -3.88 -10.84
C ILE A 225 -3.24 -4.33 -9.96
N ARG A 226 -4.16 -3.40 -9.65
CA ARG A 226 -5.36 -3.72 -8.88
C ARG A 226 -6.22 -4.81 -9.52
N LEU A 227 -6.32 -4.84 -10.86
CA LEU A 227 -7.10 -5.86 -11.55
C LEU A 227 -6.51 -7.27 -11.41
N PHE A 228 -5.21 -7.46 -11.69
CA PHE A 228 -4.64 -8.80 -11.55
C PHE A 228 -4.54 -9.24 -10.08
N LEU A 229 -4.28 -8.32 -9.15
CA LEU A 229 -4.27 -8.63 -7.72
C LEU A 229 -5.67 -9.02 -7.23
N LYS A 230 -6.71 -8.36 -7.74
CA LYS A 230 -8.10 -8.72 -7.46
C LYS A 230 -8.41 -10.12 -8.00
N ASP A 231 -8.09 -10.41 -9.24
CA ASP A 231 -8.34 -11.73 -9.85
C ASP A 231 -7.60 -12.83 -9.08
N PHE A 232 -6.34 -12.58 -8.73
CA PHE A 232 -5.55 -13.45 -7.86
C PHE A 232 -6.21 -13.68 -6.49
N CYS A 233 -6.64 -12.62 -5.80
CA CYS A 233 -7.31 -12.74 -4.50
C CYS A 233 -8.61 -13.55 -4.60
N VAL A 234 -9.38 -13.35 -5.67
CA VAL A 234 -10.61 -14.09 -5.95
C VAL A 234 -10.33 -15.58 -6.11
N GLU A 235 -9.28 -15.94 -6.84
CA GLU A 235 -8.89 -17.34 -7.03
C GLU A 235 -8.34 -17.97 -5.76
N PHE A 236 -7.49 -17.26 -5.02
CA PHE A 236 -6.96 -17.70 -3.75
C PHE A 236 -8.05 -17.94 -2.72
N VAL A 237 -8.98 -16.99 -2.55
CA VAL A 237 -10.10 -17.10 -1.59
C VAL A 237 -11.00 -18.29 -1.93
N LYS A 238 -11.32 -18.50 -3.21
CA LYS A 238 -12.17 -19.63 -3.64
C LYS A 238 -11.50 -21.00 -3.53
N GLY A 239 -10.18 -21.06 -3.69
CA GLY A 239 -9.46 -22.32 -3.90
C GLY A 239 -8.67 -22.81 -2.69
N ALA A 240 -7.97 -21.90 -1.99
CA ALA A 240 -6.89 -22.27 -1.08
C ALA A 240 -6.95 -21.60 0.30
N TYR A 241 -7.71 -20.51 0.46
CA TYR A 241 -7.71 -19.72 1.69
C TYR A 241 -7.95 -20.55 2.95
N ASN A 242 -9.01 -21.37 2.97
CA ASN A 242 -9.34 -22.17 4.16
C ASN A 242 -8.24 -23.18 4.51
N ASP A 243 -7.63 -23.82 3.51
CA ASP A 243 -6.57 -24.82 3.74
C ASP A 243 -5.29 -24.17 4.24
N VAL A 244 -4.87 -23.05 3.62
CA VAL A 244 -3.69 -22.29 4.04
C VAL A 244 -3.90 -21.73 5.44
N MET A 245 -5.03 -21.08 5.71
CA MET A 245 -5.29 -20.48 7.03
C MET A 245 -5.45 -21.52 8.14
N ARG A 246 -6.06 -22.67 7.87
CA ARG A 246 -6.14 -23.79 8.82
C ARG A 246 -4.75 -24.33 9.16
N TYR A 247 -3.92 -24.53 8.15
CA TYR A 247 -2.54 -24.98 8.34
C TYR A 247 -1.72 -23.95 9.13
N SER A 248 -1.74 -22.68 8.71
CA SER A 248 -0.99 -21.60 9.36
C SER A 248 -1.42 -21.37 10.81
N LYS A 249 -2.72 -21.48 11.11
CA LYS A 249 -3.21 -21.42 12.49
C LYS A 249 -2.63 -22.53 13.36
N ALA A 250 -2.61 -23.77 12.84
CA ALA A 250 -2.01 -24.90 13.56
C ALA A 250 -0.49 -24.70 13.73
N TYR A 251 0.19 -24.20 12.70
CA TYR A 251 1.62 -23.90 12.72
C TYR A 251 1.99 -22.88 13.82
N VAL A 252 1.29 -21.73 13.85
CA VAL A 252 1.50 -20.67 14.85
C VAL A 252 1.19 -21.16 16.27
N ALA A 253 0.15 -21.99 16.44
CA ALA A 253 -0.22 -22.52 17.76
C ALA A 253 0.79 -23.53 18.33
N VAL A 254 1.45 -24.30 17.47
CA VAL A 254 2.43 -25.34 17.88
C VAL A 254 3.82 -24.75 18.12
N MET A 255 4.17 -23.65 17.42
CA MET A 255 5.50 -23.04 17.47
C MET A 255 5.47 -21.60 18.04
N PRO A 256 5.08 -21.40 19.32
CA PRO A 256 4.99 -20.06 19.92
C PRO A 256 6.33 -19.30 20.00
N GLN A 257 7.45 -20.00 19.86
CA GLN A 257 8.80 -19.45 19.75
C GLN A 257 9.07 -18.72 18.42
N LEU A 258 8.26 -18.93 17.38
CA LEU A 258 8.39 -18.30 16.06
C LEU A 258 7.45 -17.09 15.95
N THR A 259 7.53 -16.16 16.91
CA THR A 259 6.71 -14.93 16.98
C THR A 259 6.87 -13.99 15.78
N ILE A 260 7.88 -14.23 14.94
CA ILE A 260 8.18 -13.47 13.73
C ILE A 260 7.08 -13.67 12.67
N ASP A 261 6.41 -14.83 12.64
CA ASP A 261 5.50 -15.18 11.55
C ASP A 261 4.01 -14.94 11.88
N GLU A 262 3.69 -14.78 13.17
CA GLU A 262 2.35 -14.46 13.66
C GLU A 262 1.75 -13.18 13.03
N PRO A 263 2.50 -12.08 12.82
CA PRO A 263 1.98 -10.88 12.18
C PRO A 263 1.42 -11.15 10.78
N TYR A 264 2.07 -11.99 9.98
CA TYR A 264 1.61 -12.30 8.62
C TYR A 264 0.28 -13.06 8.64
N TYR A 265 0.11 -14.00 9.56
CA TYR A 265 -1.17 -14.69 9.73
C TYR A 265 -2.31 -13.71 10.08
N LEU A 266 -2.07 -12.81 11.03
CA LEU A 266 -3.08 -11.82 11.44
C LEU A 266 -3.37 -10.79 10.33
N MET A 267 -2.34 -10.36 9.60
CA MET A 267 -2.49 -9.45 8.46
C MET A 267 -3.29 -10.10 7.33
N ALA A 268 -2.98 -11.36 6.99
CA ALA A 268 -3.72 -12.12 5.98
C ALA A 268 -5.19 -12.29 6.38
N LEU A 269 -5.44 -12.70 7.62
CA LEU A 269 -6.80 -12.85 8.16
C LEU A 269 -7.58 -11.55 8.04
N ARG A 270 -7.01 -10.43 8.51
CA ARG A 270 -7.63 -9.10 8.42
C ARG A 270 -7.94 -8.74 6.96
N PHE A 271 -6.95 -8.86 6.08
CA PHE A 271 -7.07 -8.43 4.68
C PHE A 271 -8.11 -9.25 3.92
N PHE A 272 -8.02 -10.58 3.95
CA PHE A 272 -8.88 -11.45 3.15
C PHE A 272 -10.32 -11.49 3.69
N MET A 273 -10.52 -11.38 5.01
CA MET A 273 -11.87 -11.22 5.58
C MET A 273 -12.51 -9.89 5.15
N GLU A 274 -11.74 -8.79 5.17
CA GLU A 274 -12.21 -7.49 4.69
C GLU A 274 -12.50 -7.52 3.18
N PHE A 275 -11.64 -8.15 2.39
CA PHE A 275 -11.83 -8.33 0.95
C PHE A 275 -13.09 -9.14 0.65
N ASN A 276 -13.27 -10.27 1.34
CA ASN A 276 -14.40 -11.18 1.16
C ASN A 276 -15.74 -10.50 1.45
N ARG A 277 -15.78 -9.71 2.54
CA ARG A 277 -16.95 -8.91 2.93
C ARG A 277 -17.36 -7.91 1.85
N ASN A 278 -16.40 -7.29 1.17
CA ASN A 278 -16.68 -6.26 0.16
C ASN A 278 -16.91 -6.83 -1.25
N PHE A 279 -16.47 -8.05 -1.54
CA PHE A 279 -16.66 -8.69 -2.85
C PHE A 279 -17.98 -9.49 -2.94
N GLU A 280 -18.71 -9.69 -1.83
CA GLU A 280 -19.98 -10.46 -1.76
C GLU A 280 -19.81 -11.96 -2.07
N PHE A 281 -18.76 -12.58 -1.55
CA PHE A 281 -18.67 -14.04 -1.56
C PHE A 281 -19.64 -14.68 -0.58
N ASP A 282 -20.01 -15.94 -0.86
CA ASP A 282 -20.75 -16.77 0.10
C ASP A 282 -19.92 -16.95 1.39
N LEU A 283 -20.55 -16.85 2.56
CA LEU A 283 -19.86 -16.92 3.86
C LEU A 283 -19.14 -18.26 4.09
N THR A 284 -19.52 -19.28 3.32
CA THR A 284 -18.92 -20.62 3.31
C THR A 284 -17.49 -20.67 2.78
N VAL A 285 -17.03 -19.62 2.10
CA VAL A 285 -15.71 -19.59 1.43
C VAL A 285 -14.58 -19.22 2.41
N VAL A 286 -14.92 -18.65 3.57
CA VAL A 286 -13.95 -18.11 4.53
C VAL A 286 -14.35 -18.55 5.94
N THR A 287 -13.94 -19.76 6.35
CA THR A 287 -14.33 -20.42 7.62
C THR A 287 -13.14 -20.98 8.36
#